data_AF-A0A327J112-F1
#
_entry.id   AF-A0A327J112-F1
#
_cell.length_a   1.000
_cell.length_b   1.000
_cell.length_c   1.000
_cell.angle_alpha   90.00
_cell.angle_beta   90.00
_cell.angle_gamma   90.00
#
_symmetry.space_group_name_H-M   'P 1'
#
loop_
_entity.id
_entity.type
_entity.pdbx_description
1 polymer ?
#
loop_
_entity_poly.entity_id
_entity_poly.type
_entity_poly.pdbx_seq_one_letter_code
_entity_poly.pdbx_strand_id
1 'polypeptide(L)'
;MLPVISEDIATTAFNEIFEDMPAWRKKMIHYIKDENPEINTAIIEAANKTNLDPKAVALGAYMTYLLIELASKENDAIMNFTE
;
A
#
# COMPACT_ATOMS: atom_id res chain seq x y z
N MET A 1 15.97 1.08 -7.80
CA MET A 1 15.15 2.31 -7.84
C MET A 1 13.71 1.93 -7.50
N LEU A 2 12.91 2.83 -6.94
CA LEU A 2 11.47 2.55 -6.78
C LEU A 2 10.82 2.42 -8.16
N PRO A 3 9.84 1.52 -8.35
CA PRO A 3 9.17 1.38 -9.63
C PRO A 3 8.32 2.62 -9.94
N VAL A 4 8.13 2.91 -11.22
CA VAL A 4 7.21 3.95 -11.67
C VAL A 4 5.78 3.42 -11.53
N ILE A 5 4.90 4.22 -10.92
CA ILE A 5 3.48 3.87 -10.79
C ILE A 5 2.78 4.37 -12.06
N SER A 6 2.24 3.45 -12.86
CA SER A 6 1.47 3.78 -14.07
C SER A 6 0.05 4.26 -13.71
N GLU A 7 -0.61 4.93 -14.66
CA GLU A 7 -2.02 5.33 -14.50
C GLU A 7 -2.96 4.12 -14.33
N ASP A 8 -2.65 2.99 -14.97
CA ASP A 8 -3.43 1.76 -14.87
C ASP A 8 -3.33 1.13 -13.47
N ILE A 9 -2.12 1.08 -12.90
CA ILE A 9 -1.91 0.62 -11.51
C ILE A 9 -2.66 1.54 -10.55
N ALA A 10 -2.53 2.86 -10.72
CA ALA A 10 -3.19 3.83 -9.84
C ALA A 10 -4.71 3.69 -9.90
N THR A 11 -5.28 3.63 -11.10
CA THR A 11 -6.72 3.43 -11.33
C THR A 11 -7.20 2.13 -10.69
N THR A 12 -6.48 1.03 -10.89
CA THR A 12 -6.83 -0.28 -10.33
C THR A 12 -6.83 -0.25 -8.81
N ALA A 13 -5.77 0.27 -8.19
CA ALA A 13 -5.66 0.36 -6.74
C ALA A 13 -6.75 1.27 -6.16
N PHE A 14 -7.03 2.42 -6.78
CA PHE A 14 -8.04 3.35 -6.29
C PHE A 14 -9.45 2.78 -6.36
N ASN A 15 -9.78 2.05 -7.43
CA ASN A 15 -11.07 1.37 -7.54
C ASN A 15 -11.27 0.37 -6.40
N GLU A 16 -10.27 -0.47 -6.09
CA GLU A 16 -10.36 -1.42 -4.97
C GLU A 16 -10.45 -0.68 -3.61
N ILE A 17 -9.59 0.31 -3.39
CA ILE A 17 -9.49 1.01 -2.11
C ILE A 17 -10.77 1.78 -1.79
N PHE A 18 -11.34 2.47 -2.78
CA PHE A 18 -12.45 3.38 -2.55
C PHE A 18 -13.83 2.73 -2.72
N GLU A 19 -13.90 1.46 -3.15
CA GLU A 19 -15.13 0.66 -3.12
C GLU A 19 -15.63 0.44 -1.68
N ASP A 20 -14.76 -0.04 -0.78
CA ASP A 20 -15.01 -0.14 0.66
C ASP A 20 -13.72 0.13 1.46
N MET A 21 -13.39 1.41 1.59
CA MET A 21 -12.18 1.87 2.27
C MET A 21 -12.07 1.39 3.73
N PRO A 22 -13.13 1.39 4.57
CA PRO A 22 -13.06 0.82 5.90
C PRO A 22 -12.69 -0.66 5.94
N ALA A 23 -13.30 -1.50 5.09
CA ALA A 23 -12.99 -2.93 5.03
C ALA A 23 -11.60 -3.17 4.45
N TRP A 24 -11.24 -2.47 3.37
CA TRP A 24 -9.94 -2.55 2.73
C TRP A 24 -8.81 -2.21 3.71
N ARG A 25 -8.92 -1.10 4.45
CA ARG A 25 -7.91 -0.73 5.46
C ARG A 25 -7.76 -1.81 6.53
N LYS A 26 -8.85 -2.44 6.98
CA LYS A 26 -8.77 -3.54 7.95
C LYS A 26 -8.01 -4.74 7.37
N LYS A 27 -8.27 -5.11 6.12
CA LYS A 27 -7.54 -6.18 5.42
C LYS A 27 -6.04 -5.86 5.35
N MET A 28 -5.68 -4.63 4.97
CA MET A 28 -4.29 -4.20 4.85
C MET A 28 -3.52 -4.20 6.17
N ILE A 29 -4.17 -3.88 7.30
CA ILE A 29 -3.54 -3.99 8.61
C ILE A 29 -3.04 -5.42 8.87
N HIS A 30 -3.86 -6.43 8.56
CA HIS A 30 -3.48 -7.84 8.78
C HIS A 30 -2.37 -8.24 7.80
N TYR A 31 -2.56 -7.95 6.52
CA TYR A 31 -1.58 -8.26 5.48
C TYR A 31 -0.20 -7.68 5.78
N ILE A 32 -0.10 -6.38 6.11
CA ILE A 32 1.20 -5.74 6.38
C ILE A 32 1.78 -6.22 7.72
N LYS A 33 0.97 -6.58 8.72
CA LYS A 33 1.49 -7.21 9.94
C LYS A 33 2.17 -8.54 9.65
N ASP A 34 1.63 -9.31 8.72
CA ASP A 34 2.16 -10.62 8.35
C ASP A 34 3.41 -10.48 7.46
N GLU A 35 3.39 -9.56 6.49
CA GLU A 35 4.53 -9.33 5.56
C GLU A 35 5.67 -8.53 6.18
N ASN A 36 5.36 -7.45 6.91
CA ASN A 36 6.34 -6.55 7.51
C ASN A 36 5.79 -5.84 8.76
N PRO A 37 5.88 -6.47 9.94
CA PRO A 37 5.34 -5.91 11.17
C PRO A 37 5.99 -4.58 11.60
N GLU A 38 7.21 -4.30 11.16
CA GLU A 38 7.93 -3.04 11.45
C GLU A 38 7.28 -1.86 10.71
N ILE A 39 6.86 -2.04 9.45
CA ILE A 39 6.12 -1.01 8.70
C ILE A 39 4.80 -0.69 9.42
N ASN A 40 4.06 -1.71 9.83
CA ASN A 40 2.82 -1.50 10.57
C ASN A 40 3.07 -0.75 11.90
N THR A 41 4.16 -1.07 12.60
CA THR A 41 4.54 -0.40 13.85
C THR A 41 4.88 1.07 13.61
N ALA A 42 5.67 1.37 12.58
CA ALA A 42 6.03 2.74 12.22
C ALA A 42 4.80 3.61 11.87
N ILE A 43 3.82 3.05 11.15
CA ILE A 43 2.57 3.75 10.80
C ILE A 43 1.76 4.10 12.06
N ILE A 44 1.66 3.16 13.00
CA ILE A 44 0.95 3.38 14.27
C ILE A 44 1.70 4.42 15.11
N GLU A 45 3.03 4.36 15.18
CA GLU A 45 3.84 5.32 15.93
C GLU A 45 3.73 6.73 15.35
N ALA A 46 3.75 6.88 14.02
CA ALA A 46 3.56 8.16 13.35
C ALA A 46 2.19 8.78 13.66
N ALA A 47 1.13 7.96 13.66
CA ALA A 47 -0.20 8.41 14.05
C ALA A 47 -0.25 8.86 15.52
N ASN A 48 0.39 8.11 16.43
CA ASN A 48 0.38 8.40 17.86
C ASN A 48 1.25 9.62 18.24
N LYS A 49 2.30 9.92 17.48
CA LYS A 49 3.21 11.06 17.72
C LYS A 49 2.76 12.35 17.04
N THR A 50 1.66 12.32 16.30
CA THR A 50 1.11 13.48 15.60
C THR A 50 -0.34 13.71 15.99
N ASN A 51 -0.91 14.85 15.61
CA ASN A 51 -2.35 15.11 15.76
C ASN A 51 -3.16 14.69 14.52
N LEU A 52 -2.64 13.77 13.70
CA LEU A 52 -3.30 13.27 12.51
C LEU A 52 -4.28 12.14 12.87
N ASP A 53 -5.37 12.00 12.10
CA ASP A 53 -6.27 10.86 12.24
C ASP A 53 -5.50 9.55 11.91
N PRO A 54 -5.39 8.59 12.86
CA PRO A 54 -4.70 7.34 12.63
C PRO A 54 -5.23 6.56 11.41
N LYS A 55 -6.54 6.67 11.12
CA LYS A 55 -7.15 6.00 9.96
C LYS A 55 -6.72 6.64 8.65
N ALA A 56 -6.50 7.96 8.63
CA ALA A 56 -6.02 8.69 7.46
C ALA A 56 -4.53 8.39 7.20
N VAL A 57 -3.71 8.37 8.26
CA VAL A 57 -2.29 7.97 8.17
C VAL A 57 -2.16 6.55 7.64
N ALA A 58 -2.92 5.61 8.19
CA ALA A 58 -2.94 4.22 7.75
C ALA A 58 -3.41 4.08 6.29
N LEU A 59 -4.45 4.80 5.88
CA LEU A 59 -4.94 4.76 4.50
C LEU A 59 -3.84 5.16 3.50
N GLY A 60 -3.19 6.31 3.71
CA GLY A 60 -2.15 6.80 2.82
C GLY A 60 -0.94 5.87 2.76
N ALA A 61 -0.50 5.37 3.92
CA ALA A 61 0.66 4.47 4.01
C ALA A 61 0.39 3.11 3.35
N TYR A 62 -0.75 2.49 3.63
CA TYR A 62 -1.12 1.19 3.03
C TYR A 62 -1.37 1.30 1.54
N MET A 63 -1.97 2.40 1.07
CA MET A 63 -2.15 2.66 -0.35
C MET A 63 -0.80 2.78 -1.07
N THR A 64 0.14 3.52 -0.48
CA THR A 64 1.50 3.65 -1.04
C THR A 64 2.20 2.30 -1.12
N TYR A 65 2.07 1.47 -0.08
CA TYR A 65 2.61 0.11 -0.08
C TYR A 65 2.04 -0.72 -1.24
N LEU A 66 0.71 -0.75 -1.38
CA LEU A 66 0.05 -1.51 -2.45
C LEU A 66 0.48 -1.03 -3.85
N LEU A 67 0.56 0.29 -4.07
CA LEU A 67 0.98 0.84 -5.36
C LEU A 67 2.40 0.42 -5.74
N ILE A 68 3.33 0.47 -4.78
CA ILE A 68 4.72 0.03 -4.99
C ILE A 68 4.78 -1.47 -5.23
N GLU A 69 3.99 -2.26 -4.51
CA GLU A 69 3.94 -3.70 -4.66
C GLU A 69 3.42 -4.11 -6.05
N LEU A 70 2.31 -3.52 -6.50
CA LEU A 70 1.75 -3.76 -7.83
C LEU A 70 2.74 -3.38 -8.93
N ALA A 71 3.36 -2.21 -8.81
CA ALA A 71 4.35 -1.73 -9.78
C ALA A 71 5.62 -2.60 -9.80
N SER A 72 6.05 -3.12 -8.65
CA SER A 72 7.18 -4.06 -8.59
C SER A 72 6.86 -5.37 -9.28
N LYS A 73 5.66 -5.93 -9.02
CA LYS A 73 5.19 -7.17 -9.67
C LYS A 73 5.10 -7.04 -11.19
N GLU A 74 4.59 -5.92 -11.69
CA GLU A 74 4.49 -5.67 -13.13
C GLU A 74 5.88 -5.55 -13.77
N ASN A 75 6.81 -4.84 -13.12
CA ASN A 75 8.18 -4.69 -13.60
C ASN A 75 8.93 -6.03 -13.60
N ASP A 76 8.76 -6.85 -12.56
CA ASP A 76 9.33 -8.20 -12.47
C ASP A 76 8.76 -9.12 -13.56
N ALA A 77 7.46 -9.03 -13.82
CA ALA A 77 6.83 -9.77 -14.92
C ALA A 77 7.47 -9.40 -16.26
N ILE A 78 7.61 -8.11 -16.56
CA ILE A 78 8.23 -7.62 -17.81
C ILE A 78 9.67 -8.15 -17.94
N MET A 79 10.47 -8.07 -16.88
CA MET A 79 11.86 -8.55 -16.92
C MET A 79 11.95 -10.06 -17.17
N ASN A 80 11.09 -10.86 -16.54
CA ASN A 80 11.04 -12.32 -16.73
C ASN A 80 10.57 -12.73 -18.14
N PHE A 81 9.83 -11.88 -18.87
CA PHE A 81 9.47 -12.14 -20.28
C PHE A 81 10.59 -11.82 -21.27
N THR A 82 11.60 -11.05 -20.84
CA THR A 82 12.72 -10.61 -21.68
C THR A 82 13.99 -11.46 -21.54
N GLU A 83 14.02 -12.41 -20.59
CA GLU A 83 15.05 -13.46 -20.46
C GLU A 83 14.66 -14.74 -21.20
#